data_AF-A0AAW9HTW8-F1
#
_entry.id   AF-A0AAW9HTW8-F1
#
_cell.length_a   1.000
_cell.length_b   1.000
_cell.length_c   1.000
_cell.angle_alpha   90.00
_cell.angle_beta   90.00
_cell.angle_gamma   90.00
#
_symmetry.space_group_name_H-M   'P 1'
#
loop_
_entity.id
_entity.type
_entity.pdbx_description
1 polymer ?
#
loop_
_entity_poly.entity_id
_entity_poly.type
_entity_poly.pdbx_seq_one_letter_code
_entity_poly.pdbx_strand_id
1 'polypeptide(L)'
;MFDISKTIEPRSNQQNYDDYVTGSKIVTIHAVTAGTTEQPVNIELEEFPGRPYKPSKSMRRVLVAGWGTDAGVYAGRKLELAGNPEIKYAGVAVGGIEITGMSHIKAPLKLALTVSRGKKRQHIVKPLVTQTEPPVSGTQISNAQTVDELRALWGKASNSQKELISARVQQLNEGEN
;
A
#
# COMPACT_ATOMS: atom_id res chain seq x y z
N MET A 1 2.06 -26.96 13.06
CA MET A 1 3.13 -26.10 13.63
C MET A 1 2.45 -25.04 14.47
N PHE A 2 2.83 -24.88 15.74
CA PHE A 2 2.21 -23.92 16.67
C PHE A 2 2.89 -22.56 16.51
N ASP A 3 2.17 -21.56 16.00
CA ASP A 3 2.67 -20.20 15.82
C ASP A 3 2.37 -19.37 17.08
N ILE A 4 3.43 -19.00 17.80
CA ILE A 4 3.36 -18.20 19.04
C ILE A 4 3.39 -16.69 18.78
N SER A 5 3.49 -16.24 17.52
CA SER A 5 3.60 -14.81 17.23
C SER A 5 2.40 -14.02 17.77
N LYS A 6 1.22 -14.64 17.82
CA LYS A 6 0.00 -14.05 18.39
C LYS A 6 -0.01 -13.93 19.91
N THR A 7 0.80 -14.71 20.64
CA THR A 7 0.80 -14.69 22.11
C THR A 7 1.69 -13.59 22.69
N ILE A 8 2.58 -13.02 21.87
CA ILE A 8 3.46 -11.91 22.23
C ILE A 8 2.93 -10.54 21.77
N GLU A 9 1.80 -10.51 21.05
CA GLU A 9 1.19 -9.25 20.62
C GLU A 9 0.77 -8.43 21.85
N PRO A 10 1.31 -7.20 22.02
CA PRO A 10 0.90 -6.35 23.12
C PRO A 10 -0.59 -6.04 23.01
N ARG A 11 -1.33 -6.10 24.13
CA ARG A 11 -2.69 -5.54 24.20
C ARG A 11 -2.60 -4.03 24.09
N SER A 12 -2.56 -3.55 22.86
CA SER A 12 -2.40 -2.14 22.52
C SER A 12 -3.59 -1.67 21.71
N ASN A 13 -4.08 -0.48 22.03
CA ASN A 13 -5.12 0.22 21.29
C ASN A 13 -4.58 0.92 20.02
N GLN A 14 -3.39 0.54 19.56
CA GLN A 14 -2.74 1.07 18.36
C GLN A 14 -1.75 0.05 17.78
N GLN A 15 -1.33 0.29 16.55
CA GLN A 15 -0.21 -0.42 15.94
C GLN A 15 1.12 -0.08 16.64
N ASN A 16 1.94 -1.09 16.91
CA ASN A 16 3.26 -0.92 17.53
C ASN A 16 4.39 -1.31 16.56
N TYR A 17 5.59 -0.83 16.82
CA TYR A 17 6.78 -1.19 16.04
C TYR A 17 7.01 -2.71 16.02
N ASP A 18 6.84 -3.39 17.15
CA ASP A 18 7.08 -4.83 17.30
C ASP A 18 6.22 -5.68 16.34
N ASP A 19 5.04 -5.19 15.97
CA ASP A 19 4.14 -5.86 15.03
C ASP A 19 4.73 -5.95 13.61
N TYR A 20 5.74 -5.13 13.29
CA TYR A 20 6.37 -5.03 11.97
C TYR A 20 7.87 -5.39 11.97
N VAL A 21 8.41 -5.86 13.10
CA VAL A 21 9.80 -6.35 13.18
C VAL A 21 9.99 -7.61 12.33
N THR A 22 8.94 -8.43 12.23
CA THR A 22 8.96 -9.69 11.46
C THR A 22 8.74 -9.48 9.96
N GLY A 23 8.31 -8.29 9.53
CA GLY A 23 8.12 -7.96 8.12
C GLY A 23 7.17 -6.78 7.89
N SER A 24 7.20 -6.24 6.67
CA SER A 24 6.24 -5.23 6.23
C SER A 24 4.85 -5.86 6.06
N LYS A 25 3.79 -5.08 6.29
CA LYS A 25 2.40 -5.49 6.07
C LYS A 25 1.71 -4.47 5.19
N ILE A 26 0.98 -4.96 4.20
CA ILE A 26 0.06 -4.14 3.42
C ILE A 26 -1.26 -4.05 4.20
N VAL A 27 -1.72 -2.83 4.42
CA VAL A 27 -2.94 -2.52 5.16
C VAL A 27 -3.85 -1.61 4.34
N THR A 28 -5.14 -1.75 4.52
CA THR A 28 -6.20 -0.98 3.87
C THR A 28 -6.78 -0.01 4.88
N ILE A 29 -6.89 1.26 4.47
CA ILE A 29 -7.40 2.33 5.32
C ILE A 29 -8.92 2.25 5.31
N HIS A 30 -9.50 1.97 6.47
CA HIS A 30 -10.95 2.00 6.66
C HIS A 30 -11.45 3.45 6.78
N ALA A 31 -10.83 4.22 7.68
CA ALA A 31 -11.20 5.60 7.96
C ALA A 31 -10.02 6.37 8.56
N VAL A 32 -10.08 7.70 8.49
CA VAL A 32 -9.13 8.57 9.16
C VAL A 32 -9.89 9.50 10.09
N THR A 33 -9.50 9.54 11.36
CA THR A 33 -10.12 10.40 12.37
C THR A 33 -9.08 11.31 13.02
N ALA A 34 -9.56 12.45 13.54
CA ALA A 34 -8.72 13.33 14.35
C ALA A 34 -8.40 12.65 15.69
N GLY A 35 -7.15 12.76 16.11
CA GLY A 35 -6.68 12.26 17.40
C GLY A 35 -6.44 13.38 18.41
N THR A 36 -5.47 13.19 19.30
CA THR A 36 -5.10 14.17 20.34
C THR A 36 -4.06 15.16 19.85
N THR A 37 -3.76 16.21 20.63
CA THR A 37 -2.70 17.18 20.28
C THR A 37 -1.34 16.52 20.03
N GLU A 38 -1.01 15.47 20.79
CA GLU A 38 0.25 14.73 20.63
C GLU A 38 0.22 13.73 19.46
N GLN A 39 -0.94 13.10 19.25
CA GLN A 39 -1.18 12.11 18.21
C GLN A 39 -2.37 12.54 17.34
N PRO A 40 -2.20 13.50 16.42
CA PRO A 40 -3.31 14.24 15.80
C PRO A 40 -4.10 13.45 14.77
N VAL A 41 -3.63 12.29 14.34
CA VAL A 41 -4.24 11.51 13.26
C VAL A 41 -4.29 10.05 13.68
N ASN A 42 -5.48 9.45 13.59
CA ASN A 42 -5.68 8.02 13.70
C ASN A 42 -6.10 7.49 12.34
N ILE A 43 -5.37 6.50 11.82
CA ILE A 43 -5.70 5.79 10.59
C ILE A 43 -6.23 4.42 10.99
N GLU A 44 -7.55 4.25 10.92
CA GLU A 44 -8.22 2.98 11.19
C GLU A 44 -7.93 2.02 10.03
N LEU A 45 -7.54 0.79 10.37
CA LEU A 45 -7.11 -0.23 9.42
C LEU A 45 -8.13 -1.37 9.35
N GLU A 46 -8.44 -1.86 8.15
CA GLU A 46 -9.37 -2.97 7.96
C GLU A 46 -8.81 -4.28 8.53
N GLU A 47 -7.51 -4.52 8.37
CA GLU A 47 -6.82 -5.73 8.82
C GLU A 47 -6.60 -5.75 10.34
N PHE A 48 -6.68 -4.58 10.99
CA PHE A 48 -6.47 -4.44 12.44
C PHE A 48 -7.56 -3.56 13.08
N PRO A 49 -8.81 -4.05 13.16
CA PRO A 49 -9.91 -3.28 13.75
C PRO A 49 -9.62 -2.87 15.19
N GLY A 50 -9.84 -1.59 15.53
CA GLY A 50 -9.63 -1.04 16.87
C GLY A 50 -8.18 -0.82 17.27
N ARG A 51 -7.22 -1.05 16.36
CA ARG A 51 -5.79 -0.76 16.55
C ARG A 51 -5.30 0.17 15.44
N PRO A 52 -5.67 1.47 15.47
CA PRO A 52 -5.27 2.42 14.43
C PRO A 52 -3.76 2.57 14.32
N TYR A 53 -3.30 2.87 13.11
CA TYR A 53 -1.97 3.39 12.86
C TYR A 53 -1.94 4.90 13.15
N LYS A 54 -1.03 5.32 14.03
CA LYS A 54 -0.85 6.73 14.40
C LYS A 54 0.45 7.27 13.80
N PRO A 55 0.41 7.91 12.62
CA PRO A 55 1.62 8.30 11.90
C PRO A 55 2.40 9.39 12.60
N SER A 56 3.73 9.25 12.63
CA SER A 56 4.65 10.29 13.07
C SER A 56 4.56 11.55 12.18
N LYS A 57 5.11 12.68 12.63
CA LYS A 57 5.10 13.93 11.83
C LYS A 57 5.73 13.76 10.45
N SER A 58 6.80 12.96 10.34
CA SER A 58 7.45 12.66 9.07
C SER A 58 6.55 11.80 8.18
N MET A 59 5.86 10.79 8.73
CA MET A 59 4.94 9.96 7.96
C MET A 59 3.67 10.72 7.55
N ARG A 60 3.19 11.67 8.35
CA ARG A 60 2.10 12.58 7.91
C ARG A 60 2.51 13.43 6.71
N ARG A 61 3.78 13.86 6.61
CA ARG A 61 4.28 14.57 5.41
C ARG A 61 4.29 13.66 4.19
N VAL A 62 4.58 12.37 4.36
CA VAL A 62 4.50 11.37 3.29
C VAL A 62 3.07 11.24 2.78
N LEU A 63 2.10 11.09 3.68
CA LEU A 63 0.67 11.00 3.33
C LEU A 63 0.20 12.24 2.57
N VAL A 64 0.53 13.44 3.06
CA VAL A 64 0.16 14.69 2.39
C VAL A 64 0.82 14.82 1.01
N ALA A 65 2.08 14.43 0.88
CA ALA A 65 2.79 14.47 -0.41
C ALA A 65 2.23 13.47 -1.43
N GLY A 66 1.74 12.31 -0.98
CA GLY A 66 1.17 11.30 -1.87
C GLY A 66 -0.29 11.54 -2.22
N TRP A 67 -1.09 11.98 -1.26
CA TRP A 67 -2.56 11.95 -1.36
C TRP A 67 -3.24 13.30 -1.11
N GLY A 68 -2.48 14.35 -0.78
CA GLY A 68 -3.02 15.67 -0.45
C GLY A 68 -3.43 15.80 1.02
N THR A 69 -3.88 16.98 1.41
CA THR A 69 -4.22 17.31 2.81
C THR A 69 -5.60 16.83 3.25
N ASP A 70 -6.47 16.50 2.30
CA ASP A 70 -7.82 15.99 2.60
C ASP A 70 -7.73 14.53 3.04
N ALA A 71 -8.00 14.26 4.32
CA ALA A 71 -7.96 12.91 4.86
C ALA A 71 -9.18 12.06 4.43
N GLY A 72 -10.26 12.69 3.94
CA GLY A 72 -11.48 12.00 3.50
C GLY A 72 -11.24 11.08 2.30
N VAL A 73 -10.27 11.41 1.44
CA VAL A 73 -9.93 10.60 0.26
C VAL A 73 -9.05 9.40 0.57
N TYR A 74 -8.63 9.20 1.82
CA TYR A 74 -7.67 8.16 2.18
C TYR A 74 -8.36 6.80 2.38
N ALA A 75 -9.66 6.79 2.69
CA ALA A 75 -10.44 5.57 2.84
C ALA A 75 -10.38 4.71 1.56
N GLY A 76 -10.24 3.39 1.72
CA GLY A 76 -10.06 2.42 0.64
C GLY A 76 -8.67 2.40 0.00
N ARG A 77 -7.77 3.34 0.35
CA ARG A 77 -6.37 3.30 -0.09
C ARG A 77 -5.55 2.34 0.78
N LYS A 78 -4.40 1.92 0.25
CA LYS A 78 -3.52 0.92 0.86
C LYS A 78 -2.17 1.54 1.19
N LEU A 79 -1.63 1.14 2.33
CA LEU A 79 -0.28 1.46 2.78
C LEU A 79 0.50 0.17 2.97
N GLU A 80 1.79 0.19 2.69
CA GLU A 80 2.71 -0.81 3.20
C GLU A 80 3.48 -0.18 4.34
N LEU A 81 3.29 -0.77 5.52
CA LEU A 81 3.88 -0.35 6.78
C LEU A 81 5.02 -1.31 7.12
N ALA A 82 6.17 -0.76 7.49
CA ALA A 82 7.36 -1.51 7.88
C ALA A 82 7.96 -0.98 9.18
N GLY A 83 8.58 -1.87 9.95
CA GLY A 83 9.35 -1.47 11.12
C GLY A 83 10.73 -0.96 10.71
N ASN A 84 11.10 0.24 11.17
CA ASN A 84 12.45 0.77 11.04
C ASN A 84 13.13 0.85 12.42
N PRO A 85 14.14 0.01 12.71
CA PRO A 85 14.87 0.02 13.99
C PRO A 85 15.72 1.28 14.20
N GLU A 86 16.08 2.01 13.14
CA GLU A 86 16.96 3.17 13.23
C GLU A 86 16.25 4.44 13.73
N ILE A 87 14.93 4.42 13.85
CA ILE A 87 14.17 5.58 14.35
C ILE A 87 14.54 5.84 15.81
N LYS A 88 14.94 7.09 16.07
CA LYS A 88 15.35 7.55 17.40
C LYS A 88 14.29 8.42 18.04
N TYR A 89 14.04 8.18 19.32
CA TYR A 89 13.28 9.05 20.21
C TYR A 89 14.18 9.49 21.35
N ALA A 90 14.23 10.80 21.64
CA ALA A 90 15.12 11.37 22.65
C ALA A 90 16.61 10.93 22.53
N GLY A 91 17.09 10.66 21.32
CA GLY A 91 18.46 10.22 21.05
C GLY A 91 18.69 8.71 21.12
N VAL A 92 17.72 7.93 21.62
CA VAL A 92 17.79 6.47 21.72
C VAL A 92 17.04 5.82 20.55
N ALA A 93 17.62 4.78 19.95
CA ALA A 93 16.96 4.00 18.91
C ALA A 93 15.87 3.13 19.54
N VAL A 94 14.61 3.54 19.38
CA VAL A 94 13.44 2.86 19.93
C VAL A 94 12.66 2.11 18.84
N GLY A 95 13.00 2.34 17.57
CA GLY A 95 12.25 1.82 16.44
C GLY A 95 10.98 2.64 16.16
N GLY A 96 10.41 2.44 14.97
CA GLY A 96 9.16 3.09 14.59
C GLY A 96 8.58 2.51 13.30
N ILE A 97 7.32 2.82 13.05
CA ILE A 97 6.61 2.36 11.86
C ILE A 97 6.74 3.40 10.76
N GLU A 98 7.22 2.98 9.59
CA GLU A 98 7.34 3.79 8.39
C GLU A 98 6.45 3.29 7.26
N ILE A 99 6.09 4.22 6.38
CA ILE A 99 5.37 3.94 5.14
C ILE A 99 6.41 3.66 4.05
N THR A 100 6.49 2.43 3.57
CA THR A 100 7.39 2.03 2.46
C THR A 100 6.66 1.96 1.13
N GLY A 101 5.34 1.79 1.17
CA GLY A 101 4.50 1.72 -0.01
C GLY A 101 3.17 2.46 0.16
N MET A 102 2.68 3.05 -0.92
CA MET A 102 1.36 3.69 -0.99
C MET A 102 0.66 3.27 -2.28
N SER A 103 -0.64 2.99 -2.22
CA SER A 103 -1.46 2.88 -3.44
C SER A 103 -1.84 4.25 -4.00
N HIS A 104 -2.40 4.28 -5.20
CA HIS A 104 -2.88 5.51 -5.85
C HIS A 104 -1.81 6.59 -6.05
N ILE A 105 -0.54 6.19 -6.16
CA ILE A 105 0.56 7.05 -6.60
C ILE A 105 1.11 6.50 -7.92
N LYS A 106 1.38 7.39 -8.89
CA LYS A 106 1.81 6.99 -10.24
C LYS A 106 3.31 6.65 -10.32
N ALA A 107 4.11 7.24 -9.44
CA ALA A 107 5.55 7.11 -9.42
C ALA A 107 6.08 7.09 -7.98
N PRO A 108 7.28 6.55 -7.74
CA PRO A 108 7.88 6.55 -6.42
C PRO A 108 8.03 7.97 -5.86
N LEU A 109 7.57 8.19 -4.63
CA LEU A 109 7.75 9.46 -3.95
C LEU A 109 9.12 9.49 -3.27
N LYS A 110 9.89 10.54 -3.54
CA LYS A 110 11.20 10.77 -2.92
C LYS A 110 11.11 12.02 -2.05
N LEU A 111 11.17 11.86 -0.73
CA LEU A 111 10.97 12.95 0.23
C LEU A 111 12.19 13.09 1.13
N ALA A 112 12.73 14.31 1.25
CA ALA A 112 13.80 14.59 2.19
C ALA A 112 13.21 14.81 3.60
N LEU A 113 13.11 13.74 4.39
CA LEU A 113 12.55 13.75 5.74
C LEU A 113 13.63 14.12 6.77
N THR A 114 13.26 14.89 7.78
CA THR A 114 14.15 15.26 8.88
C THR A 114 14.31 14.07 9.83
N VAL A 115 15.56 13.63 10.04
CA VAL A 115 15.89 12.54 10.99
C VAL A 115 16.33 13.12 12.33
N SER A 116 17.10 14.20 12.31
CA SER A 116 17.49 14.96 13.51
C SER A 116 17.71 16.43 13.16
N ARG A 117 17.94 17.29 14.16
CA ARG A 117 18.17 18.73 13.94
C ARG A 117 19.29 18.93 12.93
N GLY A 118 18.97 19.55 11.78
CA GLY A 118 19.91 19.81 10.69
C GLY A 118 20.20 18.64 9.74
N LYS A 119 19.70 17.42 10.00
CA LYS A 119 19.96 16.24 9.14
C LYS A 119 18.67 15.77 8.46
N LYS A 120 18.71 15.71 7.13
CA LYS A 120 17.64 15.11 6.30
C LYS A 120 18.14 13.83 5.66
N ARG A 121 17.25 12.84 5.54
CA ARG A 121 17.46 11.59 4.80
C ARG A 121 16.40 11.49 3.72
N GLN A 122 16.78 11.00 2.55
CA GLN A 122 15.82 10.69 1.50
C GLN A 122 15.03 9.44 1.88
N HIS A 123 13.72 9.60 2.01
CA HIS A 123 12.75 8.53 2.19
C HIS A 123 12.09 8.24 0.86
N ILE A 124 12.05 6.97 0.46
CA ILE A 124 11.47 6.54 -0.81
C ILE A 124 10.25 5.69 -0.53
N VAL A 125 9.11 6.12 -1.06
CA VAL A 125 7.86 5.35 -0.99
C VAL A 125 7.57 4.80 -2.37
N LYS A 126 7.44 3.48 -2.44
CA LYS A 126 7.15 2.76 -3.69
C LYS A 126 5.64 2.81 -3.97
N PRO A 127 5.23 2.90 -5.25
CA PRO A 127 3.86 2.60 -5.62
C PRO A 127 3.57 1.16 -5.22
N LEU A 128 2.54 0.96 -4.42
CA LEU A 128 1.93 -0.34 -4.34
C LEU A 128 1.28 -0.60 -5.67
N VAL A 129 1.55 -1.78 -6.21
CA VAL A 129 0.74 -2.35 -7.29
C VAL A 129 -0.62 -2.64 -6.67
N THR A 130 -1.41 -1.60 -6.43
CA THR A 130 -2.85 -1.73 -6.52
C THR A 130 -3.04 -2.38 -7.87
N GLN A 131 -3.69 -3.54 -7.91
CA GLN A 131 -4.58 -3.83 -9.01
C GLN A 131 -5.55 -2.63 -9.09
N THR A 132 -5.10 -1.50 -9.62
CA THR A 132 -5.95 -0.72 -10.49
C THR A 132 -6.37 -1.77 -11.48
N GLU A 133 -7.64 -2.17 -11.41
CA GLU A 133 -8.26 -2.90 -12.50
C GLU A 133 -7.62 -2.41 -13.79
N PRO A 134 -6.97 -3.30 -14.54
CA PRO A 134 -6.70 -2.94 -15.90
C PRO A 134 -8.08 -2.65 -16.52
N PRO A 135 -8.19 -1.70 -17.46
CA PRO A 135 -9.46 -1.33 -18.09
C PRO A 135 -10.05 -2.46 -18.98
N VAL A 136 -9.64 -3.70 -18.72
CA VAL A 136 -10.02 -4.91 -19.42
C VAL A 136 -10.52 -5.91 -18.38
N SER A 137 -11.83 -6.04 -18.21
CA SER A 137 -12.38 -7.09 -17.34
C SER A 137 -12.12 -8.45 -17.98
N GLY A 138 -11.83 -9.49 -17.19
CA GLY A 138 -11.65 -10.86 -17.73
C GLY A 138 -12.81 -11.31 -18.62
N THR A 139 -14.02 -10.86 -18.31
CA THR A 139 -15.23 -11.05 -19.12
C THR A 139 -15.15 -10.43 -20.52
N GLN A 140 -14.49 -9.27 -20.67
CA GLN A 140 -14.29 -8.64 -21.99
C GLN A 140 -13.31 -9.45 -22.84
N ILE A 141 -12.30 -10.06 -22.23
CA ILE A 141 -11.34 -10.94 -22.93
C ILE A 141 -12.06 -12.22 -23.37
N SER A 142 -12.86 -12.83 -22.50
CA SER A 142 -13.61 -14.05 -22.83
C SER A 142 -14.70 -13.83 -23.89
N ASN A 143 -15.37 -12.67 -23.86
CA ASN A 143 -16.44 -12.34 -24.81
C ASN A 143 -15.95 -11.79 -26.16
N ALA A 144 -14.67 -11.41 -26.27
CA ALA A 144 -14.11 -10.99 -27.54
C ALA A 144 -14.26 -12.11 -28.58
N GLN A 145 -14.81 -11.75 -29.74
CA GLN A 145 -15.08 -12.69 -30.84
C GLN A 145 -14.05 -12.57 -31.96
N THR A 146 -13.24 -11.51 -31.97
CA THR A 146 -12.23 -11.28 -33.00
C THR A 146 -10.84 -11.06 -32.42
N VAL A 147 -9.82 -11.42 -33.21
CA VAL A 147 -8.41 -11.21 -32.86
C VAL A 147 -8.06 -9.72 -32.80
N ASP A 148 -8.74 -8.86 -33.57
CA ASP A 148 -8.51 -7.42 -33.57
C ASP A 148 -9.02 -6.73 -32.29
N GLU A 149 -10.13 -7.19 -31.71
CA GLU A 149 -10.59 -6.74 -30.38
C GLU A 149 -9.58 -7.10 -29.30
N LEU A 150 -9.07 -8.34 -29.34
CA LEU A 150 -8.04 -8.82 -28.42
C LEU A 150 -6.71 -8.05 -28.58
N ARG A 151 -6.36 -7.67 -29.82
CA ARG A 151 -5.18 -6.84 -30.13
C ARG A 151 -5.32 -5.42 -29.59
N ALA A 152 -6.52 -4.83 -29.63
CA ALA A 152 -6.79 -3.51 -29.05
C ALA A 152 -6.70 -3.50 -27.50
N LEU A 153 -7.03 -4.63 -26.87
CA LEU A 153 -6.93 -4.81 -25.42
C LEU A 153 -5.48 -5.04 -24.95
N TRP A 154 -4.60 -5.55 -25.82
CA TRP A 154 -3.20 -5.87 -25.50
C TRP A 154 -2.39 -4.67 -24.96
N GLY A 155 -2.60 -3.47 -25.53
CA GLY A 155 -1.90 -2.25 -25.12
C GLY A 155 -2.30 -1.72 -23.74
N LYS A 156 -3.44 -2.18 -23.22
CA LYS A 156 -4.02 -1.76 -21.93
C LYS A 156 -4.03 -2.88 -20.87
N ALA A 157 -3.64 -4.10 -21.28
CA ALA A 157 -3.67 -5.29 -20.46
C ALA A 157 -2.41 -5.42 -19.57
N SER A 158 -2.60 -5.89 -18.34
CA SER A 158 -1.51 -6.29 -17.46
C SER A 158 -0.87 -7.62 -17.91
N ASN A 159 0.28 -7.99 -17.33
CA ASN A 159 0.99 -9.21 -17.74
C ASN A 159 0.12 -10.47 -17.60
N SER A 160 -0.61 -10.62 -16.50
CA SER A 160 -1.54 -11.75 -16.30
C SER A 160 -2.73 -11.75 -17.28
N GLN A 161 -3.12 -10.59 -17.79
CA GLN A 161 -4.20 -10.49 -18.77
C GLN A 161 -3.72 -10.75 -20.20
N LYS A 162 -2.46 -10.44 -20.51
CA LYS A 162 -1.85 -10.80 -21.78
C LYS A 162 -1.82 -12.31 -21.97
N GLU A 163 -1.59 -13.08 -20.91
CA GLU A 163 -1.69 -14.54 -20.92
C GLU A 163 -3.11 -15.02 -21.26
N LEU A 164 -4.14 -14.42 -20.64
CA LEU A 164 -5.54 -14.71 -20.96
C LEU A 164 -5.93 -14.33 -22.39
N ILE A 165 -5.44 -13.18 -22.88
CA ILE A 165 -5.64 -12.73 -24.25
C ILE A 165 -4.98 -13.71 -25.24
N SER A 166 -3.74 -14.14 -25.00
CA SER A 166 -3.07 -15.11 -25.87
C SER A 166 -3.79 -16.46 -25.91
N ALA A 167 -4.29 -16.93 -24.76
CA ALA A 167 -5.06 -18.16 -24.68
C ALA A 167 -6.38 -18.05 -25.48
N ARG A 168 -7.06 -16.90 -25.41
CA ARG A 168 -8.29 -16.66 -26.19
C ARG A 168 -8.03 -16.54 -27.69
N VAL A 169 -6.95 -15.88 -28.10
CA VAL A 169 -6.53 -15.80 -29.52
C VAL A 169 -6.26 -17.20 -30.07
N GLN A 170 -5.60 -18.06 -29.30
CA GLN A 170 -5.35 -19.45 -29.70
C GLN A 170 -6.65 -20.24 -29.89
N GLN A 171 -7.62 -20.10 -28.97
CA GLN A 171 -8.94 -20.74 -29.11
C GLN A 171 -9.70 -20.31 -30.36
N LEU A 172 -9.63 -19.02 -30.74
CA LEU A 172 -10.29 -18.52 -31.95
C LEU A 172 -9.64 -19.06 -33.22
N ASN A 173 -8.30 -19.18 -33.23
CA ASN A 173 -7.57 -19.74 -34.37
C ASN A 173 -7.75 -21.27 -34.50
N GLU A 174 -7.95 -21.99 -33.39
CA GLU A 174 -8.21 -23.44 -33.39
C GLU A 174 -9.65 -23.80 -33.82
N GLY A 175 -10.61 -22.88 -33.66
CA GLY A 175 -12.01 -23.10 -34.06
C GLY A 175 -12.33 -22.79 -35.52
N GLU A 176 -11.39 -22.20 -36.28
CA GLU A 176 -11.53 -21.90 -37.72
C GLU A 176 -10.96 -23.01 -38.63
N ASN A 177 -10.51 -24.14 -38.07
CA ASN A 177 -9.90 -25.25 -38.82
C ASN A 177 -10.76 -26.52 -38.80
#